data_AF-A0A0A9D0Z5-F1
#
_entry.id   AF-A0A0A9D0Z5-F1
#
_cell.length_a   1.000
_cell.length_b   1.000
_cell.length_c   1.000
_cell.angle_alpha   90.00
_cell.angle_beta   90.00
_cell.angle_gamma   90.00
#
_symmetry.space_group_name_H-M   'P 1'
#
loop_
_entity.id
_entity.type
_entity.pdbx_description
1 polymer ?
#
loop_
_entity_poly.entity_id
_entity_poly.type
_entity_poly.pdbx_seq_one_letter_code
_entity_poly.pdbx_strand_id
1 'polypeptide(L)' 'MKVVLSCDPSRGNCTVMLIHNPDRQLSFARVGGEQWHWITTSPRYAEYSDCIYHDGAFYAMTRQGGIHRYTIAVLVPHAR' A
#
# COMPACT_ATOMS: atom_id res chain seq x y z
N MET A 1 -10.10 -1.32 -9.39
CA MET A 1 -9.51 -0.47 -8.35
C MET A 1 -10.00 -0.95 -6.99
N LYS A 2 -9.11 -0.99 -5.99
CA LYS A 2 -9.45 -1.28 -4.58
C LYS A 2 -8.56 -0.42 -3.68
N VAL A 3 -9.12 0.03 -2.57
CA VAL A 3 -8.40 0.76 -1.52
C VAL A 3 -8.51 0.03 -0.19
N VAL A 4 -7.42 0.00 0.57
CA VAL A 4 -7.37 -0.54 1.93
C VAL A 4 -6.65 0.44 2.85
N LEU A 5 -7.21 0.63 4.03
CA LEU A 5 -6.64 1.48 5.08
C LEU A 5 -5.99 0.62 6.17
N SER A 6 -4.89 1.12 6.74
CA SER A 6 -4.22 0.44 7.87
C SER A 6 -4.97 0.56 9.19
N CYS A 7 -5.81 1.58 9.33
CA CYS A 7 -6.63 1.81 10.52
C CYS A 7 -7.80 2.74 10.18
N ASP A 8 -8.60 3.06 11.19
CA ASP A 8 -9.62 4.10 11.07
C ASP A 8 -8.96 5.46 10.75
N PRO A 9 -9.31 6.12 9.63
CA PRO A 9 -8.67 7.37 9.22
C PRO A 9 -8.90 8.51 10.19
N SER A 10 -9.93 8.45 11.05
CA SER A 10 -10.18 9.46 12.10
C SER A 10 -9.15 9.41 13.24
N ARG A 11 -8.43 8.29 13.40
CA ARG A 11 -7.44 8.10 14.47
C ARG A 11 -6.05 8.67 14.12
N GLY A 12 -5.88 9.20 12.92
CA GLY A 12 -4.61 9.72 12.42
C GLY A 12 -3.60 8.62 12.10
N ASN A 13 -2.47 9.00 11.48
CA ASN A 13 -1.37 8.10 11.12
C ASN A 13 -1.73 6.88 10.25
N CYS A 14 -2.92 6.89 9.65
CA CYS A 14 -3.37 5.84 8.75
C CYS A 14 -2.60 5.90 7.42
N THR A 15 -2.19 4.74 6.92
CA THR A 15 -1.68 4.56 5.56
C THR A 15 -2.77 3.96 4.69
N VAL A 16 -2.84 4.39 3.44
CA VAL A 16 -3.75 3.90 2.42
C VAL A 16 -2.93 3.17 1.37
N MET A 17 -3.36 1.96 1.00
CA MET A 17 -2.86 1.25 -0.17
C MET A 17 -3.95 1.18 -1.24
N LEU A 18 -3.57 1.49 -2.47
CA LEU A 18 -4.44 1.51 -3.65
C LEU A 18 -3.90 0.53 -4.69
N ILE A 19 -4.79 -0.32 -5.21
CA ILE A 19 -4.61 -1.02 -6.48
C ILE A 19 -5.25 -0.15 -7.58
N HIS A 20 -4.43 0.44 -8.46
CA HIS A 20 -4.90 1.34 -9.52
C HIS A 20 -4.83 0.71 -10.92
N ASN A 21 -5.75 1.13 -11.79
CA ASN A 21 -5.76 0.76 -13.20
C ASN A 21 -4.73 1.59 -13.99
N PRO A 22 -4.35 1.18 -15.22
CA PRO A 22 -4.78 -0.02 -15.94
C PRO A 22 -4.09 -1.31 -15.46
N ASP A 23 -2.82 -1.22 -15.04
CA ASP A 23 -1.95 -2.39 -14.84
C ASP A 23 -2.11 -3.08 -13.47
N ARG A 24 -3.10 -2.64 -12.68
CA ARG A 24 -3.36 -3.15 -11.32
C ARG A 24 -2.13 -3.07 -10.41
N GLN A 25 -1.41 -1.96 -10.50
CA GLN A 25 -0.22 -1.67 -9.70
C GLN A 25 -0.58 -1.10 -8.33
N LEU A 26 0.39 -1.13 -7.41
CA LEU A 26 0.24 -0.62 -6.05
C LEU A 26 0.81 0.78 -5.90
N SER A 27 0.04 1.65 -5.27
CA SER A 27 0.51 2.92 -4.73
C SER A 27 0.07 3.07 -3.28
N PHE A 28 0.79 3.85 -2.48
CA PHE A 28 0.42 4.14 -1.11
C PHE A 28 0.54 5.62 -0.76
N ALA A 29 -0.24 6.07 0.22
CA ALA A 29 -0.19 7.43 0.76
C ALA A 29 -0.52 7.42 2.25
N ARG A 30 -0.11 8.46 2.98
CA ARG A 30 -0.55 8.68 4.35
C ARG A 30 -1.82 9.52 4.33
N VAL A 31 -2.79 9.20 5.17
CA VAL A 31 -4.02 10.00 5.31
C VAL A 31 -3.63 11.40 5.78
N GLY A 32 -4.12 12.41 5.07
CA GLY A 32 -3.76 13.82 5.26
C GLY A 32 -2.45 14.25 4.59
N GLY A 33 -1.72 13.33 3.96
CA GLY A 33 -0.60 13.66 3.08
C GLY A 33 -1.05 14.01 1.66
N GLU A 34 -0.22 14.77 0.94
CA GLU A 34 -0.56 15.27 -0.40
C GLU A 34 -0.10 14.35 -1.54
N GLN A 35 0.78 13.37 -1.26
CA GLN A 35 1.50 12.63 -2.29
C GLN A 35 1.26 11.12 -2.20
N TRP A 36 1.02 10.51 -3.36
CA TRP A 36 1.01 9.06 -3.55
C TRP A 36 2.40 8.58 -3.98
N HIS A 37 2.81 7.45 -3.44
CA HIS A 37 4.08 6.81 -3.74
C HIS A 37 3.81 5.50 -4.47
N TRP A 38 4.29 5.41 -5.71
CA TRP A 38 4.17 4.21 -6.53
C TRP A 38 5.18 3.14 -6.07
N ILE A 39 4.73 1.90 -5.93
CA ILE A 39 5.58 0.76 -5.55
C ILE A 39 6.14 0.10 -6.81
N THR A 40 7.34 0.50 -7.20
CA THR A 40 8.02 0.04 -8.43
C THR A 40 8.84 -1.24 -8.25
N THR A 41 9.11 -1.67 -7.01
CA THR A 41 9.91 -2.86 -6.68
C THR A 41 9.18 -4.18 -6.90
N SER A 42 7.87 -4.10 -7.19
CA SER A 42 7.07 -5.24 -7.58
C SER A 42 7.62 -5.90 -8.86
N PRO A 43 7.51 -7.23 -9.04
CA PRO A 43 7.84 -7.86 -10.31
C PRO A 43 7.11 -7.13 -11.45
N ARG A 44 7.78 -6.95 -12.59
CA ARG A 44 7.30 -6.22 -13.79
C ARG A 44 5.90 -6.61 -14.32
N TYR A 45 5.25 -7.62 -13.72
CA TYR A 45 3.97 -8.19 -14.11
C TYR A 45 3.04 -8.52 -12.92
N ALA A 46 3.27 -7.97 -11.73
CA ALA A 46 2.35 -8.24 -10.62
C ALA A 46 1.08 -7.41 -10.79
N GLU A 47 0.14 -7.95 -11.58
CA GLU A 47 -1.23 -7.47 -11.62
C GLU A 47 -1.93 -7.90 -10.34
N TYR A 48 -2.21 -6.96 -9.43
CA TYR A 48 -2.83 -7.31 -8.14
C TYR A 48 -4.35 -7.50 -8.29
N SER A 49 -4.85 -8.63 -7.80
CA SER A 49 -6.28 -8.93 -7.76
C SER A 49 -6.92 -8.34 -6.51
N ASP A 50 -6.23 -8.43 -5.37
CA ASP A 50 -6.73 -7.98 -4.08
C ASP A 50 -5.62 -7.54 -3.11
N CYS A 51 -5.99 -6.78 -2.08
CA CYS A 51 -5.12 -6.46 -0.95
C CYS A 51 -5.89 -6.37 0.37
N ILE A 52 -5.18 -6.54 1.48
CA ILE A 52 -5.67 -6.38 2.85
C ILE A 52 -4.59 -5.73 3.73
N TYR A 53 -5.01 -5.23 4.89
CA TYR A 53 -4.12 -4.85 5.96
C TYR A 53 -4.35 -5.78 7.15
N HIS A 54 -3.27 -6.33 7.68
CA HIS A 54 -3.32 -7.21 8.84
C HIS A 54 -1.96 -7.17 9.55
N ASP A 55 -1.98 -7.17 10.89
CA ASP A 55 -0.80 -7.31 11.75
C ASP A 55 0.40 -6.43 11.33
N GLY A 56 0.15 -5.12 11.18
CA GLY A 56 1.21 -4.15 10.90
C GLY A 56 1.69 -4.08 9.45
N ALA A 57 1.12 -4.85 8.52
CA ALA A 57 1.54 -4.87 7.12
C ALA A 57 0.37 -4.93 6.14
N PHE A 58 0.65 -4.51 4.90
CA PHE A 58 -0.23 -4.78 3.77
C PHE A 58 0.17 -6.08 3.10
N TYR A 59 -0.84 -6.85 2.70
CA TYR A 59 -0.67 -8.05 1.89
C TYR A 59 -1.41 -7.84 0.58
N ALA A 60 -0.75 -8.10 -0.54
CA ALA A 60 -1.33 -7.94 -1.86
C ALA A 60 -1.18 -9.24 -2.64
N MET A 61 -2.28 -9.69 -3.23
CA MET A 61 -2.36 -10.93 -3.99
C MET A 61 -2.26 -10.63 -5.48
N THR A 62 -1.36 -11.31 -6.19
CA THR A 62 -1.26 -11.23 -7.65
C THR A 62 -2.38 -12.03 -8.30
N ARG A 63 -2.68 -11.77 -9.57
CA ARG A 63 -3.61 -12.58 -10.36
C ARG A 63 -3.22 -14.05 -10.46
N GLN A 64 -1.93 -14.39 -10.31
CA GLN A 64 -1.46 -15.78 -10.32
C GLN A 64 -1.53 -16.45 -8.92
N GLY A 65 -2.08 -15.75 -7.91
CA GLY A 65 -2.22 -16.27 -6.55
C GLY A 65 -1.00 -16.09 -5.65
N GLY A 66 0.05 -15.39 -6.11
CA GLY A 66 1.20 -15.04 -5.27
C GLY A 66 0.82 -13.96 -4.25
N ILE A 67 1.38 -14.00 -3.04
CA ILE A 67 1.12 -13.01 -1.98
C ILE A 67 2.41 -12.27 -1.65
N HIS A 68 2.39 -10.94 -1.77
CA HIS A 68 3.48 -10.07 -1.36
C HIS A 68 3.12 -9.32 -0.09
N ARG A 69 4.10 -9.14 0.79
CA ARG A 69 3.98 -8.40 2.05
C ARG A 69 4.73 -7.07 1.96
N TYR A 70 4.07 -5.98 2.34
CA TYR A 70 4.62 -4.63 2.35
C TYR A 70 4.54 -4.01 3.74
N THR A 71 5.71 -3.66 4.30
CA THR A 71 5.80 -2.82 5.49
C THR A 71 6.12 -1.39 5.04
N ILE A 72 5.31 -0.43 5.49
CA ILE A 72 5.52 0.99 5.20
C ILE A 72 6.16 1.62 6.43
N ALA A 73 7.45 1.94 6.34
CA ALA A 73 8.16 2.61 7.42
C ALA A 73 7.72 4.08 7.51
N VAL A 74 7.49 4.56 8.72
CA VAL A 74 7.47 6.00 8.99
C VAL A 74 8.92 6.43 9.04
N LEU A 75 9.40 7.14 8.01
CA LEU A 75 10.67 7.83 8.13
C LEU A 75 10.49 8.89 9.21
N VAL A 76 11.01 8.64 10.41
CA VAL A 76 11.23 9.71 11.37
C VAL A 76 12.39 10.51 10.78
N PRO A 77 12.19 11.77 10.35
CA PRO A 77 13.32 12.59 9.96
C PRO A 77 14.22 12.64 11.19
N HIS A 78 15.46 12.16 11.07
CA HIS A 78 16.41 12.20 12.17
C HIS A 78 16.35 13.60 12.81
N ALA A 79 16.08 13.63 14.12
CA ALA A 79 16.21 14.82 14.93
C ALA A 79 17.59 15.43 14.67
N ARG A 80 17.59 16.68 14.18
CA ARG A 80 18.79 17.51 14.17
C ARG A 80 18.90 18.22 15.50
#